data_AF-A0A060XJ20-F1
#
_entry.id   AF-A0A060XJ20-F1
#
_cell.length_a   1.000
_cell.length_b   1.000
_cell.length_c   1.000
_cell.angle_alpha   90.00
_cell.angle_beta   90.00
_cell.angle_gamma   90.00
#
_symmetry.space_group_name_H-M   'P 1'
#
loop_
_entity.id
_entity.type
_entity.pdbx_description
1 polymer ?
#
loop_
_entity_poly.entity_id
_entity_poly.type
_entity_poly.pdbx_seq_one_letter_code
_entity_poly.pdbx_strand_id
1 'polypeptide(L)'
;MDEYKELYYHRNPHARLEAFGDVTDRRKLRTQLGCKDFKWYLENIYPDIHVPEDRPGTFGMLKNRGMSSYCFDYNPPDDHNLVGHRIILYPCHGMGQNQFFEYSSKRSEIRYNTRDPAGCAVGDAVSTYLTVHLCKNPRQPVPQDQKFVLREAPGAGGRMEEGTTPSPRLTQELVETTRRNSAFHKWLNEIDGYPIPDVTLLPERALKASIFLIPQFN
;
A
#
# COMPACT_ATOMS: atom_id res chain seq x y z
N MET A 1 14.08 -18.26 -11.79
CA MET A 1 12.95 -18.03 -10.88
C MET A 1 11.61 -17.96 -11.63
N ASP A 2 11.54 -18.43 -12.89
CA ASP A 2 10.29 -18.54 -13.65
C ASP A 2 9.42 -17.26 -13.57
N GLU A 3 8.13 -17.38 -13.25
CA GLU A 3 7.20 -16.27 -13.03
C GLU A 3 7.49 -15.46 -11.76
N TYR A 4 8.10 -16.07 -10.74
CA TYR A 4 8.40 -15.44 -9.44
C TYR A 4 9.50 -14.37 -9.53
N LYS A 5 10.23 -14.29 -10.64
CA LYS A 5 11.19 -13.19 -10.89
C LYS A 5 10.50 -11.82 -10.87
N GLU A 6 9.21 -11.74 -11.22
CA GLU A 6 8.48 -10.48 -11.21
C GLU A 6 8.36 -9.89 -9.80
N LEU A 7 8.20 -10.74 -8.77
CA LEU A 7 8.18 -10.32 -7.36
C LEU A 7 9.49 -9.63 -6.96
N TYR A 8 10.62 -10.12 -7.49
CA TYR A 8 11.92 -9.48 -7.29
C TYR A 8 11.98 -8.13 -8.01
N TYR A 9 11.59 -8.07 -9.28
CA TYR A 9 11.62 -6.82 -10.05
C TYR A 9 10.66 -5.75 -9.53
N HIS A 10 9.53 -6.12 -8.91
CA HIS A 10 8.64 -5.16 -8.28
C HIS A 10 9.31 -4.44 -7.10
N ARG A 11 10.09 -5.17 -6.29
CA ARG A 11 10.78 -4.64 -5.10
C ARG A 11 12.08 -3.93 -5.43
N ASN A 12 12.74 -4.34 -6.54
CA ASN A 12 13.94 -3.72 -7.08
C ASN A 12 13.76 -3.38 -8.58
N PRO A 13 13.06 -2.27 -8.92
CA PRO A 13 12.80 -1.89 -10.31
C PRO A 13 14.06 -1.67 -11.14
N HIS A 14 15.15 -1.18 -10.52
CA HIS A 14 16.44 -0.96 -11.18
C HIS A 14 17.00 -2.23 -11.81
N ALA A 15 16.73 -3.40 -11.23
CA ALA A 15 17.20 -4.68 -11.76
C ALA A 15 16.65 -5.03 -13.15
N ARG A 16 15.60 -4.34 -13.64
CA ARG A 16 15.12 -4.48 -15.02
C ARG A 16 16.02 -3.78 -16.04
N LEU A 17 16.76 -2.76 -15.61
CA LEU A 17 17.65 -1.95 -16.45
C LEU A 17 19.07 -2.53 -16.51
N GLU A 18 19.39 -3.45 -15.61
CA GLU A 18 20.71 -4.06 -15.52
C GLU A 18 21.01 -4.98 -16.71
N ALA A 19 22.18 -4.80 -17.30
CA ALA A 19 22.68 -5.70 -18.34
C ALA A 19 23.12 -7.03 -17.70
N PHE A 20 22.31 -8.08 -17.89
CA PHE A 20 22.58 -9.40 -17.30
C PHE A 20 23.35 -10.36 -18.23
N GLY A 21 23.72 -9.91 -19.43
CA GLY A 21 24.46 -10.71 -20.43
C GLY A 21 23.65 -11.85 -21.06
N ASP A 22 24.35 -12.76 -21.75
CA ASP A 22 23.72 -13.94 -22.33
C ASP A 22 23.58 -15.08 -21.30
N VAL A 23 22.35 -15.60 -21.17
CA VAL A 23 22.01 -16.69 -20.25
C VAL A 23 21.59 -17.97 -20.99
N THR A 24 21.84 -18.05 -22.30
CA THR A 24 21.44 -19.17 -23.17
C THR A 24 21.97 -20.51 -22.66
N ASP A 25 23.26 -20.61 -22.34
CA ASP A 25 23.86 -21.87 -21.89
C ASP A 25 23.36 -22.30 -20.51
N ARG A 26 23.09 -21.34 -19.61
CA ARG A 26 22.46 -21.62 -18.30
C ARG A 26 21.04 -22.16 -18.46
N ARG A 27 20.28 -21.65 -19.44
CA ARG A 27 18.94 -22.17 -19.77
C ARG A 27 19.00 -23.57 -20.38
N LYS A 28 19.93 -23.81 -21.31
CA LYS A 28 20.15 -25.15 -21.90
C LYS A 28 20.52 -26.18 -20.83
N LEU A 29 21.44 -25.84 -19.93
CA LEU A 29 21.87 -26.70 -18.83
C LEU A 29 20.69 -27.10 -17.93
N ARG A 30 19.81 -26.14 -17.59
CA ARG A 30 18.59 -26.41 -16.80
C ARG A 30 17.71 -27.47 -17.47
N THR A 31 17.52 -27.36 -18.78
CA THR A 31 16.71 -28.32 -19.55
C THR A 31 17.38 -29.69 -19.64
N GLN A 32 18.69 -29.74 -19.92
CA GLN A 32 19.46 -30.98 -20.04
C GLN A 32 19.47 -31.80 -18.73
N LEU A 33 19.54 -31.12 -17.58
CA LEU A 33 19.54 -31.77 -16.26
C LEU A 33 18.13 -32.14 -15.76
N GLY A 34 17.07 -31.80 -16.49
CA GLY A 34 15.70 -32.07 -16.05
C GLY A 34 15.34 -31.36 -14.73
N CYS A 35 15.87 -30.15 -14.50
CA CYS A 35 15.65 -29.42 -13.27
C CYS A 35 14.16 -29.09 -13.07
N LYS A 36 13.70 -29.16 -11.82
CA LYS A 36 12.34 -28.76 -11.44
C LYS A 36 12.16 -27.24 -11.52
N ASP A 37 10.92 -26.79 -11.53
CA ASP A 37 10.58 -25.37 -11.57
C ASP A 37 10.72 -24.67 -10.22
N PHE A 38 10.63 -23.33 -10.25
CA PHE A 38 10.79 -22.53 -9.04
C PHE A 38 9.59 -22.68 -8.09
N LYS A 39 8.41 -22.98 -8.62
CA LYS A 39 7.23 -23.33 -7.80
C LYS A 39 7.52 -24.56 -6.94
N TRP A 40 8.05 -25.63 -7.53
CA TRP A 40 8.44 -26.83 -6.79
C TRP A 40 9.46 -26.52 -5.70
N TYR A 41 10.44 -25.65 -5.99
CA TYR A 41 11.42 -25.21 -5.00
C TYR A 41 10.74 -24.52 -3.81
N LEU A 42 9.82 -23.58 -4.04
CA LEU A 42 9.10 -22.88 -2.98
C LEU A 42 8.20 -23.84 -2.18
N GLU A 43 7.56 -24.80 -2.84
CA GLU A 43 6.63 -25.73 -2.17
C GLU A 43 7.35 -26.87 -1.41
N ASN A 44 8.55 -27.27 -1.83
CA ASN A 44 9.22 -28.47 -1.31
C ASN A 44 10.53 -28.20 -0.57
N ILE A 45 11.26 -27.14 -0.94
CA ILE A 45 12.57 -26.81 -0.35
C ILE A 45 12.45 -25.64 0.63
N TYR A 46 11.63 -24.63 0.31
CA TYR A 46 11.46 -23.46 1.17
C TYR A 46 9.99 -23.10 1.46
N PRO A 47 9.19 -24.02 2.03
CA PRO A 47 7.74 -23.84 2.19
C PRO A 47 7.35 -22.76 3.21
N ASP A 48 8.25 -22.40 4.12
CA ASP A 48 7.99 -21.41 5.17
C ASP A 48 8.14 -19.97 4.68
N ILE A 49 8.72 -19.75 3.50
CA ILE A 49 8.84 -18.40 2.95
C ILE A 49 7.48 -17.87 2.53
N HIS A 50 7.18 -16.62 2.92
CA HIS A 50 5.99 -15.96 2.41
C HIS A 50 6.22 -15.53 0.96
N VAL A 51 5.34 -15.97 0.06
CA VAL A 51 5.31 -15.51 -1.33
C VAL A 51 4.28 -14.38 -1.45
N PRO A 52 4.70 -13.14 -1.79
CA PRO A 52 3.80 -12.02 -2.04
C PRO A 52 2.79 -12.29 -3.16
N GLU A 53 1.62 -11.65 -3.09
CA GLU A 53 0.56 -11.81 -4.07
C GLU A 53 0.76 -10.85 -5.26
N ASP A 54 1.25 -9.64 -4.99
CA ASP A 54 1.52 -8.57 -5.96
C ASP A 54 0.41 -8.46 -7.03
N ARG A 55 -0.86 -8.45 -6.61
CA ARG A 55 -1.97 -8.33 -7.57
C ARG A 55 -1.87 -6.98 -8.31
N PRO A 56 -2.15 -6.93 -9.63
CA PRO A 56 -2.15 -5.68 -10.38
C PRO A 56 -2.97 -4.59 -9.69
N GLY A 57 -2.40 -3.38 -9.58
CA GLY A 57 -3.07 -2.26 -8.90
C GLY A 57 -2.94 -2.26 -7.37
N THR A 58 -2.35 -3.29 -6.75
CA THR A 58 -2.33 -3.43 -5.29
C THR A 58 -0.93 -3.39 -4.67
N PHE A 59 0.10 -3.01 -5.42
CA PHE A 59 1.46 -2.88 -4.89
C PHE A 59 2.22 -1.72 -5.57
N GLY A 60 3.30 -1.29 -4.94
CA GLY A 60 4.14 -0.20 -5.40
C GLY A 60 4.08 1.01 -4.49
N MET A 61 4.01 2.20 -5.07
CA MET A 61 3.92 3.46 -4.33
C MET A 61 2.47 3.73 -3.93
N LEU A 62 2.28 3.94 -2.63
CA LEU A 62 0.99 4.29 -2.06
C LEU A 62 0.90 5.82 -1.96
N LYS A 63 0.24 6.44 -2.94
CA LYS A 63 0.22 7.90 -3.15
C LYS A 63 -0.94 8.58 -2.47
N ASN A 64 -0.69 9.76 -1.90
CA ASN A 64 -1.76 10.63 -1.40
C ASN A 64 -2.48 11.31 -2.58
N ARG A 65 -3.81 11.33 -2.57
CA ARG A 65 -4.61 11.96 -3.64
C ARG A 65 -4.54 13.48 -3.62
N GLY A 66 -4.57 14.09 -2.43
CA GLY A 66 -4.50 15.55 -2.26
C GLY A 66 -3.08 16.09 -2.41
N MET A 67 -2.08 15.27 -2.09
CA MET A 67 -0.64 15.56 -2.23
C MET A 67 -0.04 14.57 -3.23
N SER A 68 -0.36 14.73 -4.51
CA SER A 68 -0.05 13.75 -5.57
C SER A 68 1.44 13.45 -5.78
N SER A 69 2.32 14.35 -5.32
CA SER A 69 3.78 14.17 -5.30
C SER A 69 4.31 13.44 -4.06
N TYR A 70 3.45 13.08 -3.11
CA TYR A 70 3.83 12.43 -1.84
C TYR A 70 3.30 11.00 -1.73
N CYS A 71 4.18 10.12 -1.29
CA CYS A 71 3.97 8.70 -1.14
C CYS A 71 4.17 8.28 0.32
N PHE A 72 3.56 7.17 0.72
CA PHE A 72 3.96 6.49 1.94
C PHE A 72 5.45 6.15 1.86
N ASP A 73 6.14 6.42 2.96
CA ASP A 73 7.56 6.16 3.10
C ASP A 73 7.81 5.60 4.51
N TYR A 74 8.51 4.48 4.55
CA TYR A 74 8.89 3.82 5.80
C TYR A 74 10.38 3.52 5.83
N ASN A 75 11.09 4.24 6.69
CA ASN A 75 12.53 4.13 6.87
C ASN A 75 12.84 3.92 8.37
N PRO A 76 12.90 2.67 8.87
CA PRO A 76 13.33 2.42 10.24
C PRO A 76 14.81 2.79 10.42
N PRO A 77 15.25 3.07 11.66
CA PRO A 77 16.59 3.55 11.95
C PRO A 77 17.69 2.50 11.69
N ASP A 78 17.33 1.22 11.75
CA ASP A 78 18.24 0.10 11.48
C ASP A 78 17.45 -1.06 10.87
N ASP A 79 18.14 -1.89 10.09
CA ASP A 79 17.58 -3.04 9.40
C ASP A 79 17.14 -4.16 10.36
N HIS A 80 17.73 -4.23 11.56
CA HIS A 80 17.31 -5.18 12.59
C HIS A 80 16.14 -4.67 13.44
N ASN A 81 15.82 -3.37 13.38
CA ASN A 81 14.75 -2.76 14.16
C ASN A 81 13.61 -2.27 13.26
N LEU A 82 12.90 -3.22 12.67
CA LEU A 82 11.81 -2.96 11.74
C LEU A 82 10.56 -2.34 12.38
N VAL A 83 10.36 -2.41 13.69
CA VAL A 83 9.02 -2.21 14.30
C VAL A 83 8.88 -0.92 15.11
N GLY A 84 7.66 -0.42 15.21
CA GLY A 84 7.29 0.69 16.11
C GLY A 84 7.62 2.08 15.58
N HIS A 85 8.20 2.20 14.38
CA HIS A 85 8.45 3.47 13.74
C HIS A 85 7.27 3.93 12.88
N ARG A 86 7.21 5.23 12.63
CA ARG A 86 6.09 5.86 11.91
C ARG A 86 6.24 5.70 10.41
N ILE A 87 5.12 5.45 9.73
CA ILE A 87 5.00 5.68 8.29
C ILE A 87 4.79 7.17 8.08
N ILE A 88 5.56 7.78 7.20
CA ILE A 88 5.44 9.20 6.85
C ILE A 88 4.98 9.38 5.40
N LEU A 89 4.72 10.63 5.03
CA LEU A 89 4.61 11.03 3.63
C LEU A 89 5.94 11.67 3.19
N TYR A 90 6.48 11.19 2.08
CA TYR A 90 7.72 11.72 1.49
C TYR A 90 7.56 11.89 -0.03
N PRO A 91 8.30 12.79 -0.69
CA PRO A 91 8.27 12.92 -2.14
C PRO A 91 8.48 11.57 -2.84
N CYS A 92 7.56 11.23 -3.75
CA CYS A 92 7.60 9.99 -4.51
C CYS A 92 8.83 9.93 -5.40
N HIS A 93 9.65 8.89 -5.28
CA HIS A 93 10.89 8.76 -6.07
C HIS A 93 10.96 7.53 -6.97
N GLY A 94 10.03 6.57 -6.86
CA GLY A 94 9.94 5.45 -7.81
C GLY A 94 11.00 4.35 -7.65
N MET A 95 11.83 4.40 -6.61
CA MET A 95 12.96 3.45 -6.43
C MET A 95 12.59 2.18 -5.66
N GLY A 96 11.33 2.04 -5.24
CA GLY A 96 10.89 0.95 -4.37
C GLY A 96 11.37 1.14 -2.93
N GLN A 97 11.92 0.09 -2.33
CA GLN A 97 12.47 0.08 -0.96
C GLN A 97 11.52 0.72 0.07
N ASN A 98 11.88 1.88 0.62
CA ASN A 98 11.11 2.59 1.66
C ASN A 98 9.72 3.02 1.18
N GLN A 99 9.50 3.16 -0.13
CA GLN A 99 8.23 3.55 -0.74
C GLN A 99 7.50 2.41 -1.44
N PHE A 100 7.91 1.16 -1.21
CA PHE A 100 7.22 0.00 -1.73
C PHE A 100 6.33 -0.62 -0.66
N PHE A 101 5.02 -0.67 -0.95
CA PHE A 101 4.03 -1.34 -0.13
C PHE A 101 3.18 -2.28 -0.99
N GLU A 102 2.68 -3.34 -0.39
CA GLU A 102 1.70 -4.26 -0.98
C GLU A 102 0.42 -4.25 -0.14
N TYR A 103 -0.74 -4.20 -0.79
CA TYR A 103 -2.04 -4.40 -0.17
C TYR A 103 -2.56 -5.82 -0.44
N SER A 104 -2.63 -6.65 0.61
CA SER A 104 -3.29 -7.95 0.52
C SER A 104 -4.78 -7.79 0.80
N SER A 105 -5.63 -7.86 -0.23
CA SER A 105 -7.09 -7.83 -0.06
C SER A 105 -7.61 -9.08 0.67
N LYS A 106 -6.92 -10.21 0.56
CA LYS A 106 -7.27 -11.47 1.26
C LYS A 106 -7.16 -11.32 2.77
N ARG A 107 -6.17 -10.56 3.24
CA ARG A 107 -5.91 -10.35 4.67
C ARG A 107 -6.28 -8.96 5.17
N SER A 108 -6.61 -8.05 4.25
CA SER A 108 -6.85 -6.63 4.50
C SER A 108 -5.64 -5.95 5.13
N GLU A 109 -4.41 -6.28 4.72
CA GLU A 109 -3.18 -5.74 5.32
C GLU A 109 -2.45 -4.83 4.31
N ILE A 110 -1.90 -3.71 4.77
CA ILE A 110 -0.87 -2.94 4.04
C ILE A 110 0.49 -3.43 4.54
N ARG A 111 1.30 -3.97 3.64
CA ARG A 111 2.54 -4.69 3.93
C ARG A 111 3.74 -3.92 3.41
N TYR A 112 4.72 -3.74 4.28
CA TYR A 112 6.08 -3.34 3.96
C TYR A 112 6.93 -4.62 3.86
N ASN A 113 7.10 -5.15 2.65
CA ASN A 113 7.67 -6.49 2.41
C ASN A 113 8.76 -6.50 1.33
N THR A 114 9.55 -5.43 1.27
CA THR A 114 10.82 -5.40 0.53
C THR A 114 11.92 -6.21 1.22
N ARG A 115 11.73 -6.53 2.50
CA ARG A 115 12.62 -7.37 3.33
C ARG A 115 11.81 -8.36 4.18
N ASP A 116 12.53 -9.35 4.73
CA ASP A 116 12.01 -10.35 5.65
C ASP A 116 12.63 -10.17 7.04
N PRO A 117 11.85 -10.26 8.14
CA PRO A 117 10.41 -10.48 8.18
C PRO A 117 9.61 -9.28 7.66
N ALA A 118 8.43 -9.55 7.07
CA ALA A 118 7.56 -8.48 6.56
C ALA A 118 6.94 -7.64 7.68
N GLY A 119 6.89 -6.33 7.47
CA GLY A 119 6.16 -5.38 8.29
C GLY A 119 4.73 -5.17 7.78
N CYS A 120 3.79 -4.93 8.68
CA CYS A 120 2.41 -4.58 8.41
C CYS A 120 2.12 -3.22 9.06
N ALA A 121 1.45 -2.35 8.33
CA ALA A 121 0.98 -1.08 8.87
C ALA A 121 0.04 -1.35 10.06
N VAL A 122 0.08 -0.47 11.05
CA VAL A 122 -0.77 -0.48 12.24
C VAL A 122 -1.39 0.88 12.40
N GLY A 123 -2.71 0.92 12.54
CA GLY A 123 -3.47 2.09 12.93
C GLY A 123 -4.32 1.76 14.16
N ASP A 124 -4.05 2.43 15.27
CA ASP A 124 -4.85 2.31 16.49
C ASP A 124 -5.82 3.50 16.65
N ALA A 125 -6.83 3.37 17.51
CA ALA A 125 -7.88 4.37 17.73
C ALA A 125 -7.38 5.70 18.32
N VAL A 126 -6.19 5.67 18.92
CA VAL A 126 -5.67 6.72 19.80
C VAL A 126 -4.62 7.54 19.06
N SER A 127 -3.78 6.87 18.29
CA SER A 127 -2.69 7.46 17.52
C SER A 127 -3.21 8.21 16.31
N THR A 128 -2.64 9.38 16.06
CA THR A 128 -2.90 10.16 14.84
C THR A 128 -2.03 9.72 13.66
N TYR A 129 -1.12 8.76 13.86
CA TYR A 129 -0.14 8.30 12.88
C TYR A 129 -0.19 6.78 12.72
N LEU A 130 0.29 6.30 11.57
CA LEU A 130 0.49 4.87 11.32
C LEU A 130 1.90 4.45 11.75
N THR A 131 2.02 3.23 12.26
CA THR A 131 3.31 2.58 12.54
C THR A 131 3.45 1.28 11.77
N VAL A 132 4.61 0.63 11.82
CA VAL A 132 4.82 -0.71 11.27
C VAL A 132 5.11 -1.70 12.39
N HIS A 133 4.39 -2.81 12.43
CA HIS A 133 4.66 -3.96 13.30
C HIS A 133 4.90 -5.21 12.44
N LEU A 134 5.42 -6.30 12.99
CA LEU A 134 5.52 -7.55 12.24
C LEU A 134 4.16 -8.04 11.77
N CYS A 135 4.08 -8.46 10.51
CA CYS A 135 2.90 -9.16 10.01
C CYS A 135 2.73 -10.48 10.76
N LYS A 136 1.47 -10.88 11.01
CA LYS A 136 1.19 -12.19 11.59
C LYS A 136 1.42 -13.30 10.57
N ASN A 137 1.81 -14.48 11.09
CA ASN A 137 1.96 -15.69 10.29
C ASN A 137 0.66 -15.95 9.49
N PRO A 138 0.74 -16.45 8.23
CA PRO A 138 -0.44 -16.78 7.44
C PRO A 138 -1.48 -17.66 8.16
N ARG A 139 -1.06 -18.52 9.09
CA ARG A 139 -1.93 -19.41 9.88
C ARG A 139 -2.63 -18.71 11.06
N GLN A 140 -2.21 -17.51 11.42
CA GLN A 140 -2.77 -16.73 12.53
C GLN A 140 -3.74 -15.66 12.04
N PRO A 141 -4.76 -15.31 12.84
CA PRO A 141 -5.68 -14.23 12.50
C PRO A 141 -4.97 -12.87 12.50
N VAL A 142 -5.39 -12.00 11.59
CA VAL A 142 -4.87 -10.62 11.49
C VAL A 142 -5.47 -9.77 12.62
N PRO A 143 -4.63 -9.06 13.40
CA PRO A 143 -5.08 -8.09 14.41
C PRO A 143 -5.95 -7.00 13.80
N GLN A 144 -6.91 -6.47 14.57
CA GLN A 144 -7.87 -5.50 14.03
C GLN A 144 -7.21 -4.17 13.65
N ASP A 145 -6.19 -3.76 14.40
CA ASP A 145 -5.35 -2.59 14.18
C ASP A 145 -4.40 -2.73 12.97
N GLN A 146 -4.28 -3.94 12.39
CA GLN A 146 -3.55 -4.20 11.14
C GLN A 146 -4.47 -4.31 9.92
N LYS A 147 -5.79 -4.15 10.09
CA LYS A 147 -6.75 -4.27 8.98
C LYS A 147 -7.09 -2.92 8.35
N PHE A 148 -6.93 -2.85 7.04
CA PHE A 148 -7.19 -1.70 6.19
C PHE A 148 -8.16 -2.07 5.08
N VAL A 149 -9.04 -1.15 4.73
CA VAL A 149 -9.93 -1.29 3.58
C VAL A 149 -9.61 -0.17 2.60
N LEU A 150 -9.02 -0.53 1.47
CA LEU A 150 -8.87 0.39 0.35
C LEU A 150 -10.18 0.42 -0.45
N ARG A 151 -10.81 1.59 -0.52
CA ARG A 151 -12.02 1.81 -1.30
C ARG A 151 -11.69 2.55 -2.58
N GLU A 152 -12.38 2.19 -3.65
CA GLU A 152 -12.36 3.01 -4.85
C GLU A 152 -13.00 4.37 -4.56
N ALA A 153 -12.44 5.42 -5.15
CA ALA A 153 -13.07 6.72 -5.10
C ALA A 153 -14.42 6.65 -5.83
N PRO A 154 -15.50 7.27 -5.29
CA PRO A 154 -16.68 7.52 -6.09
C PRO A 154 -16.26 8.30 -7.35
N GLY A 155 -16.45 7.70 -8.53
CA GLY A 155 -16.15 8.31 -9.83
C GLY A 155 -14.94 7.75 -10.60
N ALA A 156 -14.23 6.74 -10.10
CA ALA A 156 -13.11 6.12 -10.84
C ALA A 156 -13.55 5.08 -11.90
N GLY A 157 -14.82 4.68 -11.90
CA GLY A 157 -15.42 3.75 -12.87
C GLY A 157 -16.78 4.25 -13.32
N GLY A 158 -16.81 5.08 -14.35
CA GLY A 158 -18.06 5.57 -14.94
C GLY A 158 -17.82 6.12 -16.33
N ARG A 159 -18.29 5.40 -17.35
CA ARG A 159 -18.56 5.98 -18.65
C ARG A 159 -19.56 7.11 -18.39
N MET A 160 -19.27 8.35 -18.83
CA MET A 160 -20.19 9.48 -18.66
C MET A 160 -21.56 9.11 -19.24
N GLU A 161 -22.57 8.94 -18.39
CA GLU A 161 -23.95 9.10 -18.80
C GLU A 161 -24.45 10.44 -18.23
N GLU A 162 -25.01 11.22 -19.15
CA GLU A 162 -25.48 12.58 -18.97
C GLU A 162 -26.70 12.63 -18.06
N GLY A 163 -26.65 13.50 -17.04
CA GLY A 163 -27.82 14.11 -16.40
C GLY A 163 -28.54 13.27 -15.34
N THR A 164 -28.32 13.60 -14.05
CA THR A 164 -29.35 13.77 -13.01
C THR A 164 -28.68 14.32 -11.73
N THR A 165 -29.15 15.46 -11.21
CA THR A 165 -28.70 16.10 -9.96
C THR A 165 -29.46 15.57 -8.72
N PRO A 166 -28.84 15.33 -7.55
CA PRO A 166 -29.56 14.98 -6.32
C PRO A 166 -29.93 16.19 -5.44
N SER A 167 -31.03 16.05 -4.69
CA SER A 167 -31.83 17.06 -3.98
C SER A 167 -31.29 17.52 -2.60
N PRO A 168 -31.59 18.75 -2.11
CA PRO A 168 -30.83 19.46 -1.06
C PRO A 168 -31.22 19.21 0.40
N ARG A 169 -32.06 18.22 0.73
CA ARG A 169 -32.65 18.11 2.10
C ARG A 169 -31.84 17.32 3.13
N LEU A 170 -30.80 16.59 2.74
CA LEU A 170 -29.97 15.80 3.67
C LEU A 170 -28.74 16.55 4.20
N THR A 171 -28.50 17.79 3.78
CA THR A 171 -27.29 18.56 4.13
C THR A 171 -27.46 19.47 5.36
N GLN A 172 -28.67 19.68 5.89
CA GLN A 172 -28.87 20.68 6.95
C GLN A 172 -28.70 20.15 8.39
N GLU A 173 -29.06 18.90 8.71
CA GLU A 173 -28.93 18.37 10.09
C GLU A 173 -27.48 18.08 10.51
N LEU A 174 -26.56 17.80 9.57
CA LEU A 174 -25.14 17.57 9.87
C LEU A 174 -24.33 18.87 10.05
N VAL A 175 -24.84 20.00 9.54
CA VAL A 175 -24.13 21.30 9.56
C VAL A 175 -24.27 22.01 10.90
N GLU A 176 -25.36 21.80 11.64
CA GLU A 176 -25.62 22.53 12.89
C GLU A 176 -24.85 21.97 14.10
N THR A 177 -24.47 20.69 14.09
CA THR A 177 -23.69 20.09 15.18
C THR A 177 -22.21 20.52 15.16
N THR A 178 -21.71 20.96 14.00
CA THR A 178 -20.30 21.37 13.81
C THR A 178 -20.05 22.85 14.15
N ARG A 179 -21.11 23.65 14.38
CA ARG A 179 -21.03 25.10 14.61
C ARG A 179 -20.50 25.55 15.97
N ARG A 180 -20.18 24.64 16.90
CA ARG A 180 -19.84 24.97 18.31
C ARG A 180 -18.38 24.78 18.73
N ASN A 181 -17.43 24.73 17.80
CA ASN A 181 -15.99 24.72 18.13
C ASN A 181 -15.24 25.88 17.45
N SER A 182 -15.01 26.95 18.21
CA SER A 182 -14.31 28.17 17.78
C SER A 182 -12.82 27.96 17.48
N ALA A 183 -12.24 26.81 17.81
CA ALA A 183 -10.87 26.44 17.42
C ALA A 183 -10.77 25.96 15.96
N PHE A 184 -11.86 25.50 15.33
CA PHE A 184 -11.86 24.94 13.98
C PHE A 184 -11.90 26.01 12.88
N HIS A 185 -12.47 27.18 13.18
CA HIS A 185 -12.56 28.30 12.23
C HIS A 185 -11.21 28.97 11.95
N LYS A 186 -10.23 28.87 12.86
CA LYS A 186 -8.92 29.51 12.66
C LYS A 186 -7.99 28.70 11.74
N TRP A 187 -8.25 27.40 11.58
CA TRP A 187 -7.49 26.52 10.69
C TRP A 187 -8.11 26.42 9.29
N LEU A 188 -9.43 26.53 9.17
CA LEU A 188 -10.16 26.46 7.89
C LEU A 188 -9.95 27.66 6.94
N ASN A 189 -9.46 28.81 7.44
CA ASN A 189 -9.31 30.01 6.61
C ASN A 189 -8.00 30.07 5.79
N GLU A 190 -7.12 29.06 5.88
CA GLU A 190 -5.83 29.07 5.17
C GLU A 190 -5.76 28.14 3.95
N ILE A 191 -6.78 27.33 3.65
CA ILE A 191 -6.77 26.48 2.46
C ILE A 191 -8.14 26.50 1.78
N ASP A 192 -8.22 27.25 0.69
CA ASP A 192 -9.37 27.30 -0.22
C ASP A 192 -9.64 25.94 -0.89
N GLY A 193 -10.89 25.51 -0.82
CA GLY A 193 -11.65 24.96 -1.95
C GLY A 193 -11.43 23.49 -2.39
N TYR A 194 -12.55 22.74 -2.42
CA TYR A 194 -12.86 21.53 -3.22
C TYR A 194 -12.94 20.16 -2.50
N PRO A 195 -13.83 19.25 -2.99
CA PRO A 195 -14.62 18.34 -2.16
C PRO A 195 -13.91 17.01 -1.87
N ILE A 196 -14.31 16.44 -0.74
CA ILE A 196 -13.70 15.30 -0.04
C ILE A 196 -14.13 13.97 -0.68
N PRO A 197 -13.20 13.07 -1.07
CA PRO A 197 -13.47 11.65 -1.18
C PRO A 197 -12.93 10.89 0.03
N ASP A 198 -13.85 10.14 0.66
CA ASP A 198 -13.76 9.45 1.94
C ASP A 198 -12.82 8.23 1.92
N VAL A 199 -11.84 8.20 2.83
CA VAL A 199 -11.15 6.98 3.26
C VAL A 199 -11.53 6.78 4.72
N THR A 200 -12.44 5.84 4.95
CA THR A 200 -12.85 5.48 6.31
C THR A 200 -11.81 4.51 6.89
N LEU A 201 -10.79 5.05 7.55
CA LEU A 201 -10.04 4.35 8.59
C LEU A 201 -10.90 4.40 9.85
N LEU A 202 -11.41 3.25 10.30
CA LEU A 202 -11.88 3.12 11.68
C LEU A 202 -10.73 2.50 12.48
N PRO A 203 -10.33 3.07 13.64
CA PRO A 203 -11.19 3.79 14.56
C PRO A 203 -10.89 5.31 14.59
N GLU A 204 -11.92 6.07 14.26
CA GLU A 204 -12.23 7.52 14.38
C GLU A 204 -11.18 8.64 14.60
N ARG A 205 -9.87 8.41 14.73
CA ARG A 205 -8.88 9.51 14.91
C ARG A 205 -7.54 9.33 14.19
N ALA A 206 -7.29 8.22 13.51
CA ALA A 206 -6.13 8.08 12.65
C ALA A 206 -6.36 8.86 11.33
N LEU A 207 -5.40 9.72 10.98
CA LEU A 207 -5.29 10.56 9.78
C LEU A 207 -6.33 10.28 8.65
N LYS A 208 -7.21 11.25 8.35
CA LYS A 208 -8.00 11.23 7.10
C LYS A 208 -7.07 11.47 5.91
N ALA A 209 -6.46 10.42 5.39
CA ALA A 209 -5.65 10.49 4.17
C ALA A 209 -6.36 9.74 3.04
N SER A 210 -6.79 10.48 2.01
CA SER A 210 -7.26 9.88 0.76
C SER A 210 -6.05 9.35 0.00
N ILE A 211 -5.93 8.04 -0.14
CA ILE A 211 -4.73 7.38 -0.66
C ILE A 211 -5.14 6.41 -1.77
N PHE A 212 -4.36 6.37 -2.85
CA PHE A 212 -4.53 5.42 -3.95
C PHE A 212 -3.19 4.77 -4.31
N LEU A 213 -3.23 3.49 -4.69
CA LEU A 213 -2.05 2.77 -5.14
C LEU A 213 -1.76 3.10 -6.59
N ILE A 214 -0.54 3.50 -6.89
CA ILE A 214 -0.05 3.61 -8.27
C ILE A 214 0.97 2.49 -8.50
N PRO A 215 0.69 1.56 -9.42
CA PRO A 215 1.65 0.54 -9.83
C PRO A 215 2.94 1.20 -10.31
N GLN A 216 4.08 0.67 -9.86
CA GLN A 216 5.40 1.08 -10.34
C GLN A 216 5.65 0.41 -11.70
N PHE A 217 5.01 0.90 -12.75
CA PHE A 217 5.31 0.53 -14.13
C PHE A 217 5.53 1.79 -14.95
N ASN A 218 6.78 2.05 -15.28
CA ASN A 218 7.21 2.67 -16.53
C ASN A 218 8.33 1.81 -17.11
#